data_AF-A0A087TXZ5-F1
#
_entry.id   AF-A0A087TXZ5-F1
#
_cell.length_a   1.000
_cell.length_b   1.000
_cell.length_c   1.000
_cell.angle_alpha   90.00
_cell.angle_beta   90.00
_cell.angle_gamma   90.00
#
_symmetry.space_group_name_H-M   'P 1'
#
loop_
_entity.id
_entity.type
_entity.pdbx_description
1 polymer ?
#
loop_
_entity_poly.entity_id
_entity_poly.type
_entity_poly.pdbx_seq_one_letter_code
_entity_poly.pdbx_strand_id
1 'polypeptide(L)'
;MAWTPYQKILALLMVVTGSINTLATKWADRLSSVNSAGELTKFNHPFLQACGMFLGELSCLIVFKISLCAERRKNEGGTQNIGSNKFNPIIFLLPALCDMTATSIMYVGLNLTYASSFQMLRGAVIVFTGLLSVAFLERQLKVYEWLGIFIVILGLVCVGASDIFSPSSEDSFGANSIITGDLLIVMAQIIVATQMVVEEKFVTKHNVPALLGVGWEGLFGFVILSILLVPMYYIKAGKSIFSNPGGRMEDALDGFVQLSNSWQVTLAFTGTIVSIAFFNFAGLSVTKEMSA
;
A
#
# COMPACT_ATOMS: atom_id res chain seq x y z
N MET A 1 -21.06 -22.68 -0.15
CA MET A 1 -21.21 -21.86 1.06
C MET A 1 -21.64 -20.46 0.65
N ALA A 2 -22.74 -19.97 1.20
CA ALA A 2 -23.18 -18.59 0.96
C ALA A 2 -22.45 -17.65 1.92
N TRP A 3 -21.95 -16.52 1.42
CA TRP A 3 -21.27 -15.51 2.23
C TRP A 3 -22.21 -14.89 3.26
N THR A 4 -21.70 -14.65 4.48
CA THR A 4 -22.45 -13.95 5.51
C THR A 4 -22.68 -12.47 5.12
N PRO A 5 -23.74 -11.82 5.62
CA PRO A 5 -23.96 -10.40 5.37
C PRO A 5 -22.77 -9.54 5.84
N TYR A 6 -22.10 -9.94 6.92
CA TYR A 6 -20.89 -9.28 7.42
C TYR A 6 -19.73 -9.36 6.42
N GLN A 7 -19.43 -10.56 5.89
CA GLN A 7 -18.40 -10.75 4.85
C GLN A 7 -18.67 -9.91 3.59
N LYS A 8 -19.94 -9.82 3.16
CA LYS A 8 -20.34 -8.99 2.02
C LYS A 8 -20.09 -7.50 2.28
N ILE A 9 -20.41 -7.01 3.48
CA ILE A 9 -20.18 -5.62 3.87
C ILE A 9 -18.67 -5.33 3.90
N LEU A 10 -17.85 -6.23 4.46
CA LEU A 10 -16.39 -6.05 4.49
C LEU A 10 -15.79 -6.02 3.08
N ALA A 11 -16.20 -6.91 2.19
CA ALA A 11 -15.73 -6.93 0.81
C ALA A 11 -16.16 -5.67 0.04
N LEU A 12 -17.41 -5.21 0.22
CA LEU A 12 -17.88 -3.95 -0.37
C LEU A 12 -17.08 -2.75 0.16
N LEU A 13 -16.85 -2.72 1.48
CA LEU A 13 -16.05 -1.67 2.11
C LEU A 13 -14.65 -1.62 1.51
N MET A 14 -13.98 -2.77 1.38
CA MET A 14 -12.65 -2.89 0.78
C MET A 14 -12.61 -2.38 -0.67
N VAL A 15 -13.60 -2.71 -1.50
CA VAL A 15 -13.66 -2.24 -2.90
C VAL A 15 -13.88 -0.74 -2.98
N VAL A 16 -14.79 -0.20 -2.16
CA VAL A 16 -15.11 1.23 -2.15
C VAL A 16 -13.93 2.04 -1.63
N THR A 17 -13.33 1.66 -0.51
CA THR A 17 -12.19 2.38 0.07
C THR A 17 -10.92 2.20 -0.76
N GLY A 18 -10.71 1.05 -1.41
CA GLY A 18 -9.62 0.87 -2.36
C GLY A 18 -9.75 1.79 -3.58
N SER A 19 -10.98 1.96 -4.08
CA SER A 19 -11.28 2.87 -5.19
C SER A 19 -11.09 4.33 -4.79
N ILE A 20 -11.62 4.73 -3.63
CA ILE A 20 -11.43 6.09 -3.08
C ILE A 20 -9.95 6.37 -2.87
N ASN A 21 -9.18 5.42 -2.33
CA ASN A 21 -7.75 5.60 -2.11
C ASN A 21 -7.02 5.91 -3.43
N THR A 22 -7.24 5.07 -4.45
CA THR A 22 -6.63 5.26 -5.77
C THR A 22 -6.99 6.60 -6.40
N LEU A 23 -8.26 7.00 -6.31
CA LEU A 23 -8.72 8.29 -6.83
C LEU A 23 -8.15 9.46 -6.04
N ALA A 24 -8.09 9.37 -4.72
CA ALA A 24 -7.57 10.43 -3.84
C ALA A 24 -6.06 10.61 -4.02
N THR A 25 -5.27 9.54 -4.13
CA THR A 25 -3.83 9.61 -4.42
C THR A 25 -3.60 10.27 -5.79
N LYS A 26 -4.30 9.80 -6.83
CA LYS A 26 -4.18 10.37 -8.18
C LYS A 26 -4.65 11.83 -8.24
N TRP A 27 -5.64 12.19 -7.43
CA TRP A 27 -6.08 13.57 -7.32
C TRP A 27 -5.02 14.43 -6.64
N ALA A 28 -4.39 13.95 -5.56
CA ALA A 28 -3.28 14.62 -4.91
C ALA A 28 -2.13 14.89 -5.88
N ASP A 29 -1.70 13.88 -6.66
CA ASP A 29 -0.58 13.99 -7.61
C ASP A 29 -0.84 15.00 -8.75
N ARG A 30 -2.11 15.22 -9.10
CA ARG A 30 -2.51 16.16 -10.17
C ARG A 30 -2.65 17.58 -9.66
N LEU A 31 -2.86 17.78 -8.36
CA LEU A 31 -2.99 19.09 -7.78
C LEU A 31 -1.63 19.79 -7.74
N SER A 32 -1.66 21.11 -7.91
CA SER A 32 -0.47 21.94 -7.81
C SER A 32 -0.61 22.87 -6.62
N SER A 33 0.50 23.11 -5.94
CA SER A 33 0.57 24.01 -4.78
C SER A 33 1.86 24.82 -4.84
N VAL A 34 1.86 25.92 -4.09
CA VAL A 34 3.04 26.77 -3.96
C VAL A 34 4.03 26.06 -3.05
N ASN A 35 5.20 25.76 -3.60
CA ASN A 35 6.31 25.14 -2.86
C ASN A 35 7.02 26.17 -1.96
N SER A 36 8.01 25.72 -1.20
CA SER A 36 8.81 26.52 -0.27
C SER A 36 9.64 27.60 -0.98
N ALA A 37 9.86 27.47 -2.29
CA ALA A 37 10.53 28.47 -3.12
C ALA A 37 9.56 29.51 -3.74
N GLY A 38 8.25 29.39 -3.49
CA GLY A 38 7.23 30.28 -4.04
C GLY A 38 6.80 29.94 -5.47
N GLU A 39 7.22 28.81 -6.02
CA GLU A 39 6.87 28.35 -7.36
C GLU A 39 5.66 27.40 -7.32
N LEU A 40 4.77 27.52 -8.31
CA LEU A 40 3.65 26.60 -8.46
C LEU A 40 4.14 25.29 -9.07
N THR A 41 4.16 24.23 -8.27
CA THR A 41 4.61 22.90 -8.68
C THR A 41 3.58 21.83 -8.33
N LYS A 42 3.62 20.70 -9.03
CA LYS A 42 2.74 19.56 -8.74
C LYS A 42 3.16 18.91 -7.42
N PHE A 43 2.19 18.39 -6.68
CA PHE A 43 2.45 17.64 -5.45
C PHE A 43 3.06 16.29 -5.79
N ASN A 44 4.40 16.20 -5.80
CA ASN A 44 5.16 15.01 -6.16
C ASN A 44 6.06 14.57 -5.00
N HIS A 45 5.43 14.02 -3.97
CA HIS A 45 6.09 13.55 -2.75
C HIS A 45 5.65 12.12 -2.41
N PRO A 46 6.12 11.11 -3.18
CA PRO A 46 5.65 9.73 -3.04
C PRO A 46 6.01 9.12 -1.69
N PHE A 47 7.16 9.46 -1.10
CA PHE A 47 7.56 8.91 0.20
C PHE A 47 6.82 9.60 1.35
N LEU A 48 6.50 10.89 1.22
CA LEU A 48 5.60 11.59 2.15
C LEU A 48 4.18 11.01 2.07
N GLN A 49 3.69 10.72 0.87
CA GLN A 49 2.42 10.03 0.67
C GLN A 49 2.42 8.66 1.33
N ALA A 50 3.47 7.85 1.12
CA ALA A 50 3.64 6.56 1.79
C ALA A 50 3.69 6.69 3.32
N CYS A 51 4.34 7.72 3.87
CA CYS A 51 4.25 8.04 5.30
C CYS A 51 2.81 8.32 5.75
N GLY A 52 2.03 9.05 4.95
CA GLY A 52 0.60 9.23 5.17
C GLY A 52 -0.17 7.91 5.16
N MET A 53 0.15 7.00 4.24
CA MET A 53 -0.46 5.66 4.18
C MET A 53 -0.25 4.89 5.50
N PHE A 54 1.01 4.80 5.96
CA PHE A 54 1.34 4.15 7.24
C PHE A 54 0.73 4.88 8.45
N LEU A 55 0.56 6.20 8.39
CA LEU A 55 -0.15 6.95 9.43
C LEU A 55 -1.63 6.56 9.49
N GLY A 56 -2.26 6.29 8.34
CA GLY A 56 -3.62 5.75 8.25
C GLY A 56 -3.74 4.39 8.94
N GLU A 57 -2.80 3.48 8.68
CA GLU A 57 -2.72 2.18 9.34
C GLU A 57 -2.47 2.27 10.85
N LEU A 58 -1.56 3.16 11.26
CA LEU A 58 -1.29 3.45 12.67
C LEU A 58 -2.55 3.96 13.39
N SER A 59 -3.40 4.72 12.70
CA SER A 59 -4.66 5.23 13.27
C SER A 59 -5.61 4.09 13.68
N CYS A 60 -5.55 2.93 13.00
CA CYS A 60 -6.32 1.74 13.39
C CYS A 60 -5.94 1.26 14.81
N LEU A 61 -4.66 1.36 15.21
CA LEU A 61 -4.21 1.03 16.56
C LEU A 61 -4.82 1.97 17.61
N ILE A 62 -4.96 3.26 17.27
CA ILE A 62 -5.58 4.26 18.14
C ILE A 62 -7.07 3.94 18.31
N VAL A 63 -7.78 3.69 17.20
CA VAL A 63 -9.19 3.30 17.21
C VAL A 63 -9.40 2.01 18.03
N PHE A 64 -8.51 1.02 17.88
CA PHE A 64 -8.55 -0.22 18.65
C PHE A 64 -8.45 0.04 20.16
N LYS A 65 -7.46 0.85 20.59
CA LYS A 65 -7.30 1.21 22.00
C LYS A 65 -8.47 2.02 22.54
N ILE A 66 -9.04 2.93 21.75
CA ILE A 66 -10.24 3.69 22.13
C ILE A 66 -11.43 2.75 22.32
N SER A 67 -11.66 1.82 21.38
CA SER A 67 -12.74 0.83 21.47
C SER A 67 -12.60 -0.03 22.73
N LEU A 68 -11.38 -0.51 23.02
CA LEU A 68 -11.12 -1.27 24.25
C LEU A 68 -11.35 -0.44 25.52
N CYS A 69 -10.95 0.84 25.52
CA CYS A 69 -11.19 1.72 26.66
C CYS A 69 -12.68 2.01 26.86
N ALA A 70 -13.43 2.21 25.77
CA ALA A 70 -14.88 2.40 25.81
C ALA A 70 -15.62 1.15 26.29
N GLU A 71 -15.21 -0.03 25.83
CA GLU A 71 -15.79 -1.31 26.25
C GLU A 71 -15.45 -1.64 27.71
N ARG A 72 -14.21 -1.34 28.15
CA ARG A 72 -13.80 -1.46 29.55
C ARG A 72 -14.54 -0.49 30.49
N ARG A 73 -14.92 0.70 30.00
CA ARG A 73 -15.77 1.64 30.75
C ARG A 73 -17.24 1.18 30.78
N LYS A 74 -17.70 0.47 29.76
CA LYS A 74 -19.07 -0.06 29.70
C LYS A 74 -19.23 -1.36 30.52
N ASN A 75 -18.17 -2.15 30.62
CA ASN A 75 -18.08 -3.37 31.42
C ASN A 75 -17.26 -3.11 32.69
N GLU A 76 -17.79 -2.35 33.65
CA GLU A 76 -17.23 -2.29 35.01
C GLU A 76 -17.28 -3.69 35.65
N GLY A 77 -16.15 -4.41 35.65
CA GLY A 77 -15.96 -5.65 36.42
C GLY A 77 -15.73 -6.94 35.63
N GLY A 78 -15.75 -6.92 34.29
CA GLY A 78 -15.46 -8.11 33.47
C GLY A 78 -14.01 -8.15 33.00
N THR A 79 -13.21 -9.11 33.46
CA THR A 79 -11.88 -9.43 32.89
C THR A 79 -12.06 -10.01 31.49
N GLN A 80 -12.27 -9.15 30.48
CA GLN A 80 -12.32 -9.60 29.10
C GLN A 80 -10.90 -9.80 28.56
N ASN A 81 -10.59 -11.06 28.22
CA ASN A 81 -9.42 -11.47 27.44
C ASN A 81 -9.55 -11.04 25.96
N ILE A 82 -9.88 -9.78 25.67
CA ILE A 82 -9.84 -9.28 24.30
C ILE A 82 -8.40 -8.84 24.01
N GLY A 83 -7.64 -9.76 23.41
CA GLY A 83 -6.41 -9.43 22.69
C GLY A 83 -5.11 -9.37 23.49
N SER A 84 -5.04 -9.96 24.69
CA SER A 84 -3.79 -10.08 25.46
C SER A 84 -3.10 -11.45 25.34
N ASN A 85 -3.31 -12.18 24.23
CA ASN A 85 -2.33 -13.20 23.89
C ASN A 85 -1.00 -12.45 23.68
N LYS A 86 0.03 -12.81 24.46
CA LYS A 86 1.39 -12.26 24.39
C LYS A 86 1.99 -12.59 23.01
N PHE A 87 1.53 -11.95 21.94
CA PHE A 87 2.17 -12.01 20.64
C PHE A 87 3.33 -11.02 20.68
N ASN A 88 4.44 -11.39 20.07
CA ASN A 88 5.57 -10.49 19.95
C ASN A 88 5.29 -9.53 18.79
N PRO A 89 5.14 -8.21 19.01
CA PRO A 89 4.85 -7.25 17.95
C PRO A 89 5.89 -7.26 16.82
N ILE A 90 7.13 -7.67 17.15
CA ILE A 90 8.25 -7.79 16.22
C ILE A 90 7.94 -8.71 15.03
N ILE A 91 6.95 -9.61 15.13
CA ILE A 91 6.53 -10.46 14.02
C ILE A 91 5.99 -9.64 12.83
N PHE A 92 5.33 -8.51 13.11
CA PHE A 92 4.80 -7.60 12.08
C PHE A 92 5.88 -6.69 11.46
N LEU A 93 7.10 -6.71 11.98
CA LEU A 93 8.22 -5.98 11.38
C LEU A 93 8.61 -6.54 10.02
N LEU A 94 8.56 -7.86 9.85
CA LEU A 94 8.93 -8.50 8.58
C LEU A 94 7.96 -8.12 7.45
N PRO A 95 6.62 -8.24 7.62
CA PRO A 95 5.65 -7.68 6.67
C PRO A 95 5.89 -6.20 6.36
N ALA A 96 6.08 -5.36 7.39
CA ALA A 96 6.32 -3.92 7.18
C ALA A 96 7.58 -3.64 6.34
N LEU A 97 8.68 -4.36 6.57
CA LEU A 97 9.90 -4.23 5.78
C LEU A 97 9.70 -4.68 4.33
N CYS A 98 8.97 -5.77 4.12
CA CYS A 98 8.63 -6.25 2.78
C CYS A 98 7.75 -5.22 2.04
N ASP A 99 6.72 -4.68 2.68
CA ASP A 99 5.84 -3.66 2.08
C ASP A 99 6.61 -2.38 1.72
N MET A 100 7.44 -1.88 2.63
CA MET A 100 8.29 -0.72 2.36
C MET A 100 9.26 -0.94 1.19
N THR A 101 9.89 -2.13 1.15
CA THR A 101 10.83 -2.48 0.08
C THR A 101 10.11 -2.59 -1.26
N ALA A 102 8.96 -3.25 -1.29
CA ALA A 102 8.14 -3.40 -2.49
C ALA A 102 7.65 -2.04 -3.01
N THR A 103 7.12 -1.22 -2.12
CA THR A 103 6.63 0.13 -2.43
C THR A 103 7.76 1.02 -2.96
N SER A 104 8.97 0.93 -2.39
CA SER A 104 10.14 1.66 -2.88
C SER A 104 10.54 1.24 -4.30
N ILE A 105 10.59 -0.07 -4.58
CA ILE A 105 10.91 -0.60 -5.92
C ILE A 105 9.81 -0.19 -6.92
N MET A 106 8.54 -0.23 -6.49
CA MET A 106 7.39 0.20 -7.28
C MET A 106 7.47 1.67 -7.68
N TYR A 107 7.88 2.55 -6.76
CA TYR A 107 8.05 3.98 -7.09
C TYR A 107 9.19 4.20 -8.08
N VAL A 108 10.30 3.46 -7.97
CA VAL A 108 11.37 3.51 -8.97
C VAL A 108 10.86 3.02 -10.32
N GLY A 109 10.08 1.93 -10.34
CA GLY A 109 9.46 1.39 -11.56
C GLY A 109 8.49 2.38 -12.22
N LEU A 110 7.62 3.04 -11.43
CA LEU A 110 6.68 4.05 -11.91
C LEU A 110 7.37 5.24 -12.59
N ASN A 111 8.60 5.56 -12.19
CA ASN A 111 9.39 6.62 -12.81
C ASN A 111 10.11 6.17 -14.10
N LEU A 112 10.01 4.90 -14.49
CA LEU A 112 10.65 4.33 -15.67
C LEU A 112 9.65 3.79 -16.71
N THR A 113 8.38 3.60 -16.32
CA THR A 113 7.29 3.11 -17.17
C THR A 113 6.04 4.00 -17.06
N TYR A 114 5.01 3.68 -17.84
CA TYR A 114 3.74 4.40 -17.82
C TYR A 114 2.91 4.07 -16.58
N ALA A 115 2.20 5.07 -16.04
CA ALA A 115 1.30 4.88 -14.89
C ALA A 115 0.16 3.86 -15.15
N SER A 116 -0.29 3.73 -16.40
CA SER A 116 -1.27 2.71 -16.81
C SER A 116 -0.69 1.30 -16.68
N SER A 117 0.51 1.09 -17.19
CA SER A 117 1.22 -0.19 -17.17
C SER A 117 1.58 -0.58 -15.74
N PHE A 118 2.01 0.40 -14.93
CA PHE A 118 2.19 0.22 -13.48
C PHE A 118 0.96 -0.34 -12.77
N GLN A 119 -0.22 0.26 -13.00
CA GLN A 119 -1.45 -0.18 -12.35
C GLN A 119 -1.87 -1.59 -12.79
N MET A 120 -1.66 -1.92 -14.07
CA MET A 120 -2.00 -3.23 -14.62
C MET A 120 -1.02 -4.32 -14.16
N LEU A 121 0.28 -4.04 -14.17
CA LEU A 121 1.34 -4.97 -13.73
C LEU A 121 1.25 -5.27 -12.23
N ARG A 122 0.71 -4.34 -11.42
CA ARG A 122 0.37 -4.62 -10.01
C ARG A 122 -0.61 -5.79 -9.86
N GLY A 123 -1.42 -6.08 -10.88
CA GLY A 123 -2.28 -7.27 -10.92
C GLY A 123 -1.51 -8.61 -10.91
N ALA A 124 -0.21 -8.60 -11.22
CA ALA A 124 0.66 -9.79 -11.15
C ALA A 124 0.75 -10.38 -9.74
N VAL A 125 0.47 -9.58 -8.70
CA VAL A 125 0.42 -10.04 -7.32
C VAL A 125 -0.50 -11.26 -7.17
N ILE A 126 -1.60 -11.35 -7.93
CA ILE A 126 -2.56 -12.47 -7.88
C ILE A 126 -1.91 -13.80 -8.26
N VAL A 127 -1.00 -13.78 -9.25
CA VAL A 127 -0.30 -14.98 -9.71
C VAL A 127 0.64 -15.48 -8.63
N PHE A 128 1.45 -14.58 -8.08
CA PHE A 128 2.43 -14.93 -7.06
C PHE A 128 1.78 -15.29 -5.73
N THR A 129 0.73 -14.58 -5.29
CA THR A 129 0.00 -14.95 -4.07
C THR A 129 -0.65 -16.30 -4.22
N GLY A 130 -1.33 -16.58 -5.34
CA GLY A 130 -1.92 -17.89 -5.60
C GLY A 130 -0.90 -19.04 -5.50
N LEU A 131 0.25 -18.89 -6.15
CA LEU A 131 1.33 -19.90 -6.12
C LEU A 131 1.92 -20.06 -4.70
N LEU A 132 2.22 -18.95 -4.02
CA LEU A 132 2.78 -18.96 -2.67
C LEU A 132 1.78 -19.48 -1.63
N SER A 133 0.48 -19.22 -1.78
CA SER A 133 -0.57 -19.76 -0.91
C SER A 133 -0.68 -21.28 -1.04
N VAL A 134 -0.54 -21.85 -2.24
CA VAL A 134 -0.48 -23.32 -2.40
C VAL A 134 0.78 -23.89 -1.72
N ALA A 135 1.93 -23.21 -1.86
CA ALA A 135 3.20 -23.68 -1.33
C ALA A 135 3.34 -23.54 0.20
N PHE A 136 2.91 -22.42 0.79
CA PHE A 136 3.19 -22.07 2.20
C PHE A 136 1.98 -22.21 3.14
N LEU A 137 0.76 -22.14 2.61
CA LEU A 137 -0.49 -22.27 3.36
C LEU A 137 -1.21 -23.60 3.07
N GLU A 138 -0.64 -24.45 2.20
CA GLU A 138 -1.19 -25.76 1.83
C GLU A 138 -2.63 -25.69 1.30
N ARG A 139 -3.00 -24.56 0.70
CA ARG A 139 -4.35 -24.33 0.19
C ARG A 139 -4.57 -25.10 -1.10
N GLN A 140 -5.71 -25.79 -1.22
CA GLN A 140 -6.11 -26.43 -2.48
C GLN A 140 -6.90 -25.46 -3.34
N LEU A 141 -6.25 -24.91 -4.36
CA LEU A 141 -6.91 -24.09 -5.37
C LEU A 141 -7.74 -24.94 -6.31
N LYS A 142 -8.99 -24.54 -6.54
CA LYS A 142 -9.90 -25.22 -7.45
C LYS A 142 -9.59 -24.87 -8.90
N VAL A 143 -10.09 -25.68 -9.83
CA VAL A 143 -9.82 -25.52 -11.27
C VAL A 143 -10.23 -24.14 -11.79
N TYR A 144 -11.34 -23.58 -11.30
CA TYR A 144 -11.78 -22.25 -11.71
C TYR A 144 -10.87 -21.11 -11.21
N GLU A 145 -10.16 -21.29 -10.09
CA GLU A 145 -9.20 -20.32 -9.56
C GLU A 145 -7.92 -20.34 -10.41
N TRP A 146 -7.47 -21.54 -10.81
CA TRP A 146 -6.38 -21.71 -11.77
C TRP A 146 -6.70 -21.11 -13.14
N LEU A 147 -7.92 -21.26 -13.63
CA LEU A 147 -8.37 -20.60 -14.87
C LEU A 147 -8.31 -19.06 -14.73
N GLY A 148 -8.71 -18.51 -13.57
CA GLY A 148 -8.58 -17.09 -13.28
C GLY A 148 -7.12 -16.62 -13.32
N ILE A 149 -6.21 -17.35 -12.67
CA ILE A 149 -4.77 -17.06 -12.69
C ILE A 149 -4.22 -17.10 -14.12
N PHE A 150 -4.62 -18.08 -14.93
CA PHE A 150 -4.20 -18.17 -16.33
C PHE A 150 -4.64 -16.96 -17.16
N ILE A 151 -5.88 -16.50 -16.99
CA ILE A 151 -6.39 -15.30 -17.67
C ILE A 151 -5.59 -14.06 -17.24
N VAL A 152 -5.24 -13.93 -15.96
CA VAL A 152 -4.40 -12.83 -15.46
C VAL A 152 -3.02 -12.86 -16.12
N ILE A 153 -2.39 -14.04 -16.24
CA ILE A 153 -1.09 -14.18 -16.92
C ILE A 153 -1.18 -13.70 -18.38
N LEU A 154 -2.22 -14.09 -19.11
CA LEU A 154 -2.43 -13.60 -20.49
C LEU A 154 -2.57 -12.07 -20.54
N GLY A 155 -3.32 -11.49 -19.59
CA GLY A 155 -3.44 -10.03 -19.48
C GLY A 155 -2.09 -9.34 -19.24
N LEU A 156 -1.26 -9.87 -18.35
CA LEU A 156 0.07 -9.31 -18.05
C LEU A 156 1.02 -9.38 -19.25
N VAL A 157 0.99 -10.51 -19.97
CA VAL A 157 1.79 -10.66 -21.21
C VAL A 157 1.36 -9.66 -22.27
N CYS A 158 0.05 -9.43 -22.44
CA CYS A 158 -0.46 -8.41 -23.35
C CYS A 158 0.00 -6.99 -22.98
N VAL A 159 -0.03 -6.64 -21.69
CA VAL A 159 0.43 -5.32 -21.20
C VAL A 159 1.91 -5.13 -21.48
N GLY A 160 2.77 -6.07 -21.03
CA GLY A 160 4.21 -5.98 -21.26
C GLY A 160 4.59 -6.00 -22.74
N ALA A 161 3.86 -6.73 -23.58
CA ALA A 161 4.05 -6.67 -25.03
C ALA A 161 3.67 -5.28 -25.58
N SER A 162 2.56 -4.69 -25.13
CA SER A 162 2.12 -3.38 -25.60
C SER A 162 3.12 -2.26 -25.28
N ASP A 163 3.77 -2.32 -24.11
CA ASP A 163 4.80 -1.38 -23.69
C ASP A 163 6.08 -1.47 -24.54
N ILE A 164 6.41 -2.67 -25.04
CA ILE A 164 7.57 -2.91 -25.93
C ILE A 164 7.27 -2.51 -27.37
N PHE A 165 6.07 -2.81 -27.88
CA PHE A 165 5.72 -2.60 -29.30
C PHE A 165 5.26 -1.17 -29.60
N SER A 166 4.72 -0.46 -28.62
CA SER A 166 4.24 0.92 -28.77
C SER A 166 4.96 1.86 -27.80
N PRO A 167 6.29 2.06 -27.92
CA PRO A 167 6.93 3.16 -27.22
C PRO A 167 6.31 4.46 -27.75
N SER A 168 5.56 5.19 -26.92
CA SER A 168 4.97 6.46 -27.34
C SER A 168 6.10 7.41 -27.75
N SER A 169 6.10 7.81 -29.02
CA SER A 169 7.14 8.62 -29.66
C SER A 169 7.25 10.06 -29.11
N GLU A 170 6.45 10.42 -28.10
CA GLU A 170 6.46 11.73 -27.43
C GLU A 170 7.00 11.67 -25.98
N ASP A 171 7.17 10.49 -25.38
CA ASP A 171 7.65 10.35 -24.00
C ASP A 171 9.16 10.09 -23.94
N SER A 172 9.84 10.72 -22.97
CA SER A 172 11.31 10.72 -22.84
C SER A 172 11.94 9.40 -22.37
N PHE A 173 11.16 8.32 -22.31
CA PHE A 173 11.61 7.01 -21.83
C PHE A 173 12.11 6.15 -23.00
N GLY A 174 13.35 5.68 -22.91
CA GLY A 174 13.86 4.70 -23.87
C GLY A 174 13.18 3.33 -23.68
N ALA A 175 13.10 2.52 -24.74
CA ALA A 175 12.53 1.16 -24.63
C ALA A 175 13.17 0.34 -23.49
N ASN A 176 14.49 0.48 -23.29
CA ASN A 176 15.20 -0.17 -22.19
C ASN A 176 14.78 0.31 -20.80
N SER A 177 14.41 1.59 -20.62
CA SER A 177 13.93 2.08 -19.33
C SER A 177 12.53 1.56 -19.03
N ILE A 178 11.66 1.51 -20.04
CA ILE A 178 10.29 0.96 -19.90
C ILE A 178 10.35 -0.50 -19.48
N ILE A 179 11.11 -1.32 -20.22
CA ILE A 179 11.30 -2.75 -19.89
C ILE A 179 11.88 -2.92 -18.48
N THR A 180 12.85 -2.09 -18.10
CA THR A 180 13.44 -2.14 -16.76
C THR A 180 12.40 -1.76 -15.69
N GLY A 181 11.58 -0.74 -15.94
CA GLY A 181 10.49 -0.34 -15.06
C GLY A 181 9.46 -1.45 -14.85
N ASP A 182 9.01 -2.08 -15.94
CA ASP A 182 8.04 -3.18 -15.91
C ASP A 182 8.58 -4.39 -15.14
N LEU A 183 9.84 -4.77 -15.39
CA LEU A 183 10.50 -5.85 -14.65
C LEU A 183 10.64 -5.53 -13.16
N LEU A 184 11.01 -4.29 -12.80
CA LEU A 184 11.08 -3.86 -11.41
C LEU A 184 9.71 -3.96 -10.72
N ILE A 185 8.63 -3.57 -11.40
CA ILE A 185 7.27 -3.65 -10.84
C ILE A 185 6.86 -5.10 -10.63
N VAL A 186 7.15 -6.00 -11.58
CA VAL A 186 6.87 -7.45 -11.44
C VAL A 186 7.67 -8.03 -10.28
N MET A 187 8.96 -7.70 -10.14
CA MET A 187 9.78 -8.13 -9.01
C MET A 187 9.24 -7.62 -7.68
N ALA A 188 8.74 -6.38 -7.62
CA ALA A 188 8.10 -5.85 -6.43
C ALA A 188 6.82 -6.64 -6.09
N GLN A 189 6.03 -7.09 -7.07
CA GLN A 189 4.82 -7.89 -6.80
C GLN A 189 5.13 -9.24 -6.14
N ILE A 190 6.32 -9.82 -6.36
CA ILE A 190 6.76 -11.02 -5.65
C ILE A 190 6.93 -10.73 -4.15
N ILE A 191 7.51 -9.57 -3.82
CA ILE A 191 7.71 -9.13 -2.44
C ILE A 191 6.36 -8.85 -1.77
N VAL A 192 5.46 -8.11 -2.44
CA VAL A 192 4.09 -7.87 -1.95
C VAL A 192 3.35 -9.20 -1.73
N ALA A 193 3.43 -10.12 -2.68
CA ALA A 193 2.79 -11.42 -2.54
C ALA A 193 3.34 -12.22 -1.35
N THR A 194 4.65 -12.16 -1.13
CA THR A 194 5.29 -12.77 0.04
C THR A 194 4.79 -12.13 1.33
N GLN A 195 4.69 -10.80 1.40
CA GLN A 195 4.14 -10.06 2.54
C GLN A 195 2.71 -10.52 2.86
N MET A 196 1.81 -10.54 1.87
CA MET A 196 0.42 -10.98 2.05
C MET A 196 0.32 -12.42 2.59
N VAL A 197 1.11 -13.35 2.05
CA VAL A 197 1.09 -14.77 2.45
C VAL A 197 1.66 -14.98 3.85
N VAL A 198 2.74 -14.27 4.17
CA VAL A 198 3.36 -14.29 5.50
C VAL A 198 2.41 -13.70 6.55
N GLU A 199 1.75 -12.59 6.22
CA GLU A 199 0.76 -11.94 7.06
C GLU A 199 -0.44 -12.84 7.32
N GLU A 200 -1.03 -13.44 6.28
CA GLU A 200 -2.13 -14.40 6.40
C GLU A 200 -1.75 -15.57 7.32
N LYS A 201 -0.55 -16.14 7.14
CA LYS A 201 -0.06 -17.24 7.97
C LYS A 201 0.07 -16.85 9.43
N PHE A 202 0.54 -15.64 9.73
CA PHE A 202 0.72 -15.18 11.10
C PHE A 202 -0.60 -14.79 11.78
N VAL A 203 -1.48 -14.09 11.07
CA VAL A 203 -2.80 -13.67 11.56
C VAL A 203 -3.66 -14.89 11.90
N THR A 204 -3.66 -15.91 11.02
CA THR A 204 -4.41 -17.16 11.25
C THR A 204 -3.80 -17.96 12.40
N LYS A 205 -2.47 -18.08 12.48
CA LYS A 205 -1.80 -18.87 13.54
C LYS A 205 -1.96 -18.27 14.95
N HIS A 206 -1.89 -16.95 15.09
CA HIS A 206 -1.94 -16.28 16.40
C HIS A 206 -3.32 -15.70 16.74
N ASN A 207 -4.29 -15.82 15.83
CA ASN A 207 -5.65 -15.28 15.95
C ASN A 207 -5.66 -13.80 16.39
N VAL A 208 -4.74 -13.00 15.83
CA VAL A 208 -4.59 -11.58 16.17
C VAL A 208 -5.83 -10.83 15.68
N PRO A 209 -6.36 -9.85 16.45
CA PRO A 209 -7.38 -8.94 15.93
C PRO A 209 -6.83 -8.18 14.71
N ALA A 210 -7.57 -8.17 13.60
CA ALA A 210 -7.17 -7.49 12.36
C ALA A 210 -6.73 -6.04 12.60
N LEU A 211 -7.51 -5.29 13.38
CA LEU A 211 -7.23 -3.89 13.72
C LEU A 211 -5.91 -3.69 14.48
N LEU A 212 -5.48 -4.69 15.25
CA LEU A 212 -4.21 -4.68 15.97
C LEU A 212 -3.03 -5.06 15.06
N GLY A 213 -3.23 -6.00 14.13
CA GLY A 213 -2.24 -6.39 13.11
C GLY A 213 -1.86 -5.20 12.23
N VAL A 214 -2.85 -4.60 11.56
CA VAL A 214 -2.66 -3.38 10.73
C VAL A 214 -1.97 -2.28 11.54
N GLY A 215 -2.41 -2.09 12.79
CA GLY A 215 -1.87 -1.04 13.64
C GLY A 215 -0.38 -1.18 13.96
N TRP A 216 0.11 -2.40 14.14
CA TRP A 216 1.54 -2.66 14.39
C TRP A 216 2.37 -2.56 13.11
N GLU A 217 1.86 -3.06 11.98
CA GLU A 217 2.51 -2.88 10.68
C GLU A 217 2.66 -1.39 10.34
N GLY A 218 1.57 -0.62 10.47
CA GLY A 218 1.57 0.83 10.30
C GLY A 218 2.53 1.55 11.24
N LEU A 219 2.66 1.12 12.50
CA LEU A 219 3.64 1.70 13.43
C LEU A 219 5.08 1.46 12.97
N PHE A 220 5.43 0.22 12.64
CA PHE A 220 6.80 -0.09 12.21
C PHE A 220 7.13 0.57 10.87
N GLY A 221 6.21 0.51 9.90
CA GLY A 221 6.35 1.18 8.60
C GLY A 221 6.51 2.69 8.76
N PHE A 222 5.66 3.33 9.57
CA PHE A 222 5.75 4.77 9.83
C PHE A 222 7.09 5.16 10.46
N VAL A 223 7.55 4.43 11.48
CA VAL A 223 8.82 4.74 12.16
C VAL A 223 10.01 4.57 11.22
N ILE A 224 10.10 3.44 10.51
CA ILE A 224 11.23 3.15 9.62
C ILE A 224 11.24 4.14 8.45
N LEU A 225 10.08 4.41 7.83
CA LEU A 225 10.00 5.33 6.71
C LEU A 225 10.29 6.77 7.14
N SER A 226 9.81 7.19 8.32
CA SER A 226 10.13 8.52 8.87
C SER A 226 11.63 8.70 9.12
N ILE A 227 12.31 7.65 9.61
CA ILE A 227 13.78 7.66 9.76
C ILE A 227 14.45 7.74 8.39
N LEU A 228 13.93 7.01 7.40
CA LEU A 228 14.49 6.93 6.05
C LEU A 228 14.25 8.20 5.21
N LEU A 229 13.22 8.99 5.51
CA LEU A 229 13.01 10.32 4.91
C LEU A 229 14.17 11.29 5.21
N VAL A 230 14.84 11.15 6.36
CA VAL A 230 15.96 12.02 6.75
C VAL A 230 17.15 11.90 5.78
N PRO A 231 17.73 10.71 5.51
CA PRO A 231 18.79 10.59 4.51
C PRO A 231 18.30 10.90 3.09
N MET A 232 17.05 10.57 2.73
CA MET A 232 16.50 10.87 1.41
C MET A 232 16.43 12.37 1.11
N TYR A 233 16.22 13.20 2.13
CA TYR A 233 16.30 14.66 2.00
C TYR A 233 17.69 15.15 1.55
N TYR A 234 18.76 14.48 1.99
CA TYR A 234 20.13 14.87 1.64
C TYR A 234 20.63 14.29 0.32
N ILE A 235 20.01 13.19 -0.16
CA ILE A 235 20.37 12.58 -1.43
C ILE A 235 19.83 13.43 -2.57
N LYS A 236 20.74 13.96 -3.40
CA LYS A 236 20.39 14.69 -4.62
C LYS A 236 20.17 13.69 -5.76
N ALA A 237 18.92 13.34 -6.02
CA ALA A 237 18.54 12.41 -7.10
C ALA A 237 18.51 13.05 -8.49
N GLY A 238 18.83 14.36 -8.61
CA GLY A 238 18.81 15.07 -9.89
C GLY A 238 17.38 15.42 -10.33
N LYS A 239 17.26 16.43 -11.20
CA LYS A 239 15.97 17.01 -11.62
C LYS A 239 15.16 16.15 -12.59
N SER A 240 15.68 15.00 -13.03
CA SER A 240 15.00 14.12 -13.98
C SER A 240 14.00 13.16 -13.33
N ILE A 241 14.17 12.86 -12.03
CA ILE A 241 13.35 11.87 -11.32
C ILE A 241 12.40 12.54 -10.31
N PHE A 242 12.86 13.59 -9.63
CA PHE A 242 12.05 14.32 -8.65
C PHE A 242 12.14 15.82 -8.90
N SER A 243 11.01 16.45 -9.24
CA SER A 243 10.89 17.88 -9.52
C SER A 243 10.90 18.75 -8.25
N ASN A 244 11.64 18.34 -7.23
CA ASN A 244 11.72 19.04 -5.95
C ASN A 244 12.70 20.22 -6.04
N PRO A 245 12.42 21.34 -5.33
CA PRO A 245 13.36 22.45 -5.21
C PRO A 245 14.73 21.95 -4.70
N GLY A 246 15.78 22.10 -5.51
CA GLY A 246 17.14 21.64 -5.18
C GLY A 246 17.53 20.23 -5.64
N GLY A 247 16.67 19.53 -6.38
CA GLY A 247 17.00 18.22 -7.00
C GLY A 247 17.22 17.10 -5.98
N ARG A 248 16.58 17.21 -4.81
CA ARG A 248 16.56 16.20 -3.73
C ARG A 248 15.63 15.05 -4.10
N MET A 249 15.94 13.85 -3.61
CA MET A 249 15.12 12.66 -3.83
C MET A 249 13.72 12.81 -3.25
N GLU A 250 13.62 13.32 -2.02
CA GLU A 250 12.34 13.64 -1.40
C GLU A 250 12.51 14.87 -0.50
N ASP A 251 11.70 15.90 -0.69
CA ASP A 251 11.63 17.03 0.23
C ASP A 251 10.30 17.01 1.00
N ALA A 252 10.27 16.24 2.09
CA ALA A 252 9.08 16.12 2.92
C ALA A 252 8.65 17.46 3.54
N LEU A 253 9.61 18.35 3.83
CA LEU A 253 9.32 19.69 4.35
C LEU A 253 8.60 20.54 3.31
N ASP A 254 9.05 20.47 2.06
CA ASP A 254 8.36 21.11 0.94
C ASP A 254 6.94 20.58 0.77
N GLY A 255 6.76 19.26 0.88
CA GLY A 255 5.44 18.65 0.84
C GLY A 255 4.52 19.18 1.94
N PHE A 256 5.00 19.35 3.18
CA PHE A 256 4.20 19.95 4.26
C PHE A 256 3.82 21.41 3.98
N VAL A 257 4.72 22.19 3.38
CA VAL A 257 4.41 23.57 2.95
C VAL A 257 3.34 23.57 1.85
N GLN A 258 3.46 22.68 0.87
CA GLN A 258 2.47 22.52 -0.19
C GLN A 258 1.08 22.10 0.35
N LEU A 259 1.02 21.22 1.36
CA LEU A 259 -0.22 20.90 2.06
C LEU A 259 -0.82 22.14 2.73
N SER A 260 -0.01 22.89 3.49
CA SER A 260 -0.48 24.08 4.21
C SER A 260 -1.01 25.18 3.28
N ASN A 261 -0.44 25.30 2.09
CA ASN A 261 -0.80 26.34 1.12
C ASN A 261 -2.06 26.01 0.31
N SER A 262 -2.42 24.72 0.16
CA SER A 262 -3.57 24.30 -0.65
C SER A 262 -4.50 23.36 0.12
N TRP A 263 -5.71 23.84 0.39
CA TRP A 263 -6.76 23.04 1.03
C TRP A 263 -7.16 21.81 0.20
N GLN A 264 -7.05 21.89 -1.13
CA GLN A 264 -7.38 20.78 -2.03
C GLN A 264 -6.36 19.63 -1.89
N VAL A 265 -5.06 19.97 -1.81
CA VAL A 265 -3.98 18.97 -1.61
C VAL A 265 -4.13 18.33 -0.23
N THR A 266 -4.39 19.15 0.80
CA THR A 266 -4.65 18.64 2.15
C THR A 266 -5.87 17.73 2.22
N LEU A 267 -6.96 18.08 1.53
CA LEU A 267 -8.16 17.24 1.48
C LEU A 267 -7.89 15.91 0.78
N ALA A 268 -7.17 15.93 -0.36
CA ALA A 268 -6.81 14.72 -1.07
C ALA A 268 -5.91 13.81 -0.22
N PHE A 269 -4.89 14.38 0.43
CA PHE A 269 -3.96 13.66 1.31
C PHE A 269 -4.64 13.11 2.58
N THR A 270 -5.55 13.87 3.18
CA THR A 270 -6.32 13.39 4.33
C THR A 270 -7.29 12.28 3.89
N GLY A 271 -7.88 12.43 2.70
CA GLY A 271 -8.73 11.41 2.08
C GLY A 271 -7.99 10.09 1.89
N THR A 272 -6.72 10.11 1.44
CA THR A 272 -5.91 8.89 1.32
C THR A 272 -5.65 8.25 2.68
N ILE A 273 -5.27 9.03 3.70
CA ILE A 273 -5.03 8.52 5.06
C ILE A 273 -6.25 7.77 5.60
N VAL A 274 -7.43 8.41 5.51
CA VAL A 274 -8.67 7.84 6.04
C VAL A 274 -9.08 6.61 5.25
N SER A 275 -8.99 6.66 3.92
CA SER A 275 -9.38 5.54 3.06
C SER A 275 -8.54 4.29 3.31
N ILE A 276 -7.24 4.47 3.55
CA ILE A 276 -6.29 3.38 3.83
C ILE A 276 -6.59 2.70 5.16
N ALA A 277 -6.93 3.48 6.19
CA ALA A 277 -7.33 2.91 7.48
C ALA A 277 -8.51 1.93 7.33
N PHE A 278 -9.54 2.31 6.56
CA PHE A 278 -10.68 1.44 6.30
C PHE A 278 -10.34 0.29 5.34
N PHE A 279 -9.51 0.53 4.32
CA PHE A 279 -9.09 -0.49 3.36
C PHE A 279 -8.32 -1.62 4.03
N ASN A 280 -7.28 -1.30 4.82
CA ASN A 280 -6.46 -2.32 5.49
C ASN A 280 -7.25 -3.04 6.60
N PHE A 281 -8.09 -2.32 7.35
CA PHE A 281 -8.99 -2.96 8.31
C PHE A 281 -9.90 -3.98 7.63
N ALA A 282 -10.56 -3.60 6.53
CA ALA A 282 -11.43 -4.49 5.78
C ALA A 282 -10.64 -5.66 5.18
N GLY A 283 -9.47 -5.42 4.58
CA GLY A 283 -8.61 -6.43 3.98
C GLY A 283 -8.16 -7.51 4.96
N LEU A 284 -7.63 -7.12 6.12
CA LEU A 284 -7.24 -8.09 7.15
C LEU A 284 -8.43 -8.81 7.77
N SER A 285 -9.57 -8.12 7.91
CA SER A 285 -10.79 -8.76 8.44
C SER A 285 -11.36 -9.80 7.46
N VAL A 286 -11.38 -9.51 6.16
CA VAL A 286 -11.79 -10.47 5.12
C VAL A 286 -10.85 -11.67 5.10
N THR A 287 -9.54 -11.44 5.14
CA THR A 287 -8.53 -12.52 5.17
C THR A 287 -8.76 -13.45 6.36
N LYS A 288 -8.99 -12.88 7.54
CA LYS A 288 -9.29 -13.64 8.75
C LYS A 288 -10.59 -14.45 8.65
N GLU A 289 -11.67 -13.84 8.18
CA GLU A 289 -13.00 -14.46 8.08
C GLU A 289 -13.13 -15.48 6.95
N MET A 290 -12.30 -15.38 5.89
CA MET A 290 -12.31 -16.31 4.76
C MET A 290 -11.31 -17.46 4.92
N SER A 291 -10.29 -17.30 5.77
CA SER A 291 -9.30 -18.34 6.06
C SER A 291 -9.58 -19.10 7.37
N ALA A 292 -10.57 -18.67 8.15
CA ALA A 292 -11.14 -19.40 9.29
C ALA A 292 -12.22 -20.40 8.85
#